data_AF-A0A7W1KYN4-F1
#
_entry.id   AF-A0A7W1KYN4-F1
#
_cell.length_a   1.000
_cell.length_b   1.000
_cell.length_c   1.000
_cell.angle_alpha   90.00
_cell.angle_beta   90.00
_cell.angle_gamma   90.00
#
_symmetry.space_group_name_H-M   'P 1'
#
loop_
_entity.id
_entity.type
_entity.pdbx_description
1 polymer ?
#
loop_
_entity_poly.entity_id
_entity_poly.type
_entity_poly.pdbx_seq_one_letter_code
_entity_poly.pdbx_strand_id
1 'polypeptide(L)'
;MKRVKVFRIGLLILLSLAGGSAASAQVPKDDSEMEFGPVVRAYLGYLRNEQEVVDDRASRHEINRSYYRRNSNRIRALRQMAIRIVEETGNDYLPELEAAAPDEFKNLFESPPKPGTFQPGDVLNNTFRFLGMVRAGEIFYLFARLDPYEQAELMQRQKDKGNDRAQSTGAEAAKTSTPPPAPANAVDTTRPRRVSVP
;
A
#
# COMPACT_ATOMS: atom_id res chain seq x y z
N MET A 1 15.60 83.56 18.64
CA MET A 1 14.19 83.73 18.21
C MET A 1 13.83 82.57 17.28
N LYS A 2 12.71 81.89 17.55
CA LYS A 2 12.24 80.64 16.92
C LYS A 2 11.53 80.91 15.58
N ARG A 3 11.74 80.07 14.56
CA ARG A 3 10.85 79.94 13.37
C ARG A 3 10.74 78.45 13.00
N VAL A 4 9.79 77.75 13.60
CA VAL A 4 8.50 77.26 13.05
C VAL A 4 8.65 76.33 11.85
N LYS A 5 8.29 75.05 12.07
CA LYS A 5 8.11 73.96 11.10
C LYS A 5 6.86 74.21 10.25
N VAL A 6 6.92 73.90 8.96
CA VAL A 6 5.72 73.73 8.12
C VAL A 6 5.74 72.33 7.53
N PHE A 7 4.93 71.48 8.17
CA PHE A 7 4.50 70.17 7.70
C PHE A 7 3.47 70.40 6.58
N ARG A 8 3.65 69.80 5.40
CA ARG A 8 2.58 69.72 4.38
C ARG A 8 2.30 68.26 4.06
N ILE A 9 1.28 67.77 4.76
CA ILE A 9 0.45 66.63 4.37
C ILE A 9 -0.36 67.08 3.15
N GLY A 10 -0.30 66.32 2.07
CA GLY A 10 -1.07 66.52 0.85
C GLY A 10 -1.54 65.18 0.32
N LEU A 11 -2.59 64.67 0.93
CA LEU A 11 -3.42 63.55 0.47
C LEU A 11 -4.18 64.00 -0.79
N LEU A 12 -3.96 63.34 -1.93
CA LEU A 12 -4.91 63.33 -3.05
C LEU A 12 -4.90 61.95 -3.71
N ILE A 13 -5.83 61.15 -3.22
CA ILE A 13 -6.35 59.93 -3.83
C ILE A 13 -7.29 60.38 -4.95
N LEU A 14 -7.14 59.88 -6.18
CA LEU A 14 -8.19 59.23 -6.97
C LEU A 14 -7.86 59.16 -8.47
N LEU A 15 -8.19 57.98 -9.01
CA LEU A 15 -8.64 57.73 -10.38
C LEU A 15 -7.57 57.52 -11.46
N SER A 16 -7.06 56.30 -11.55
CA SER A 16 -6.72 55.71 -12.86
C SER A 16 -6.51 54.20 -12.78
N LEU A 17 -7.33 53.50 -13.56
CA LEU A 17 -7.03 52.26 -14.30
C LEU A 17 -6.70 50.99 -13.49
N ALA A 18 -7.63 50.03 -13.49
CA ALA A 18 -7.55 48.86 -14.37
C ALA A 18 -8.64 47.85 -13.98
N GLY A 19 -9.46 47.45 -14.96
CA GLY A 19 -10.37 46.32 -14.82
C GLY A 19 -9.57 45.05 -14.56
N GLY A 20 -9.68 44.52 -13.35
CA GLY A 20 -9.25 43.16 -13.05
C GLY A 20 -10.30 42.20 -13.58
N SER A 21 -10.14 41.75 -14.83
CA SER A 21 -10.78 40.53 -15.28
C SER A 21 -10.42 39.43 -14.28
N ALA A 22 -11.42 38.83 -13.65
CA ALA A 22 -11.26 37.59 -12.92
C ALA A 22 -10.88 36.50 -13.93
N ALA A 23 -9.60 36.44 -14.28
CA ALA A 23 -9.03 35.26 -14.89
C ALA A 23 -9.13 34.18 -13.82
N SER A 24 -10.14 33.31 -13.99
CA SER A 24 -10.06 31.95 -13.47
C SER A 24 -8.71 31.43 -13.89
N ALA A 25 -7.77 31.36 -12.94
CA ALA A 25 -6.48 30.75 -13.15
C ALA A 25 -6.77 29.27 -13.43
N GLN A 26 -6.90 28.93 -14.71
CA GLN A 26 -6.81 27.56 -15.15
C GLN A 26 -5.39 27.14 -14.78
N VAL A 27 -5.25 26.48 -13.63
CA VAL A 27 -4.03 25.79 -13.24
C VAL A 27 -3.63 24.97 -14.47
N PRO A 28 -2.42 25.17 -15.02
CA PRO A 28 -2.00 24.45 -16.21
C PRO A 28 -2.15 22.96 -15.90
N LYS A 29 -3.06 22.29 -16.64
CA LYS A 29 -3.06 20.84 -16.65
C LYS A 29 -1.69 20.44 -17.17
N ASP A 30 -0.99 19.61 -16.41
CA ASP A 30 0.30 19.09 -16.82
C ASP A 30 0.06 18.29 -18.10
N ASP A 31 0.45 18.84 -19.26
CA ASP A 31 0.15 18.26 -20.58
C ASP A 31 0.69 16.83 -20.71
N SER A 32 1.68 16.46 -19.88
CA SER A 32 2.20 15.12 -19.75
C SER A 32 1.17 14.08 -19.28
N GLU A 33 0.16 14.48 -18.51
CA GLU A 33 -0.88 13.56 -18.02
C GLU A 33 -1.89 13.18 -19.11
N MET A 34 -1.94 13.91 -20.23
CA MET A 34 -2.84 13.62 -21.35
C MET A 34 -2.36 12.46 -22.23
N GLU A 35 -1.12 12.02 -22.09
CA GLU A 35 -0.56 10.87 -22.80
C GLU A 35 -1.08 9.53 -22.24
N PHE A 36 -1.46 9.51 -20.96
CA PHE A 36 -1.93 8.29 -20.30
C PHE A 36 -3.37 7.93 -20.67
N GLY A 37 -3.66 6.64 -20.63
CA GLY A 37 -5.00 6.08 -20.79
C GLY A 37 -5.97 6.51 -19.66
N PRO A 38 -7.26 6.21 -19.82
CA PRO A 38 -8.31 6.69 -18.91
C PRO A 38 -8.11 6.26 -17.44
N VAL A 39 -7.62 5.05 -17.17
CA VAL A 39 -7.48 4.54 -15.80
C VAL A 39 -6.35 5.29 -15.09
N VAL A 40 -5.17 5.34 -15.72
CA VAL A 40 -4.00 6.00 -15.14
C VAL A 40 -4.27 7.50 -14.99
N ARG A 41 -4.91 8.12 -15.99
CA ARG A 41 -5.29 9.54 -15.91
C ARG A 41 -6.25 9.81 -14.76
N ALA A 42 -7.23 8.94 -14.53
CA ALA A 42 -8.15 9.07 -13.40
C ALA A 42 -7.37 8.98 -12.07
N TYR A 43 -6.43 8.05 -11.95
CA TYR A 43 -5.58 7.91 -10.78
C TYR A 43 -4.69 9.13 -10.53
N LEU A 44 -4.03 9.65 -11.55
CA LEU A 44 -3.21 10.87 -11.44
C LEU A 44 -4.05 12.10 -11.08
N GLY A 45 -5.26 12.20 -11.64
CA GLY A 45 -6.24 13.20 -11.26
C GLY A 45 -6.66 13.09 -9.80
N TYR A 46 -6.91 11.88 -9.31
CA TYR A 46 -7.19 11.61 -7.90
C TYR A 46 -6.03 12.10 -7.01
N LEU A 47 -4.79 11.75 -7.33
CA LEU A 47 -3.61 12.20 -6.58
C LEU A 47 -3.44 13.73 -6.58
N ARG A 48 -3.81 14.42 -7.68
CA ARG A 48 -3.83 15.88 -7.71
C ARG A 48 -4.86 16.44 -6.73
N ASN A 49 -6.07 15.89 -6.72
CA ASN A 49 -7.12 16.31 -5.79
C ASN A 49 -6.69 16.08 -4.33
N GLU A 50 -6.02 14.97 -4.02
CA GLU A 50 -5.47 14.71 -2.68
C GLU A 50 -4.41 15.75 -2.28
N GLN A 51 -3.57 16.19 -3.22
CA GLN A 51 -2.62 17.26 -2.94
C GLN A 51 -3.34 18.58 -2.63
N GLU A 52 -4.39 18.91 -3.37
CA GLU A 52 -5.21 20.11 -3.11
C GLU A 52 -5.85 20.07 -1.71
N VAL A 53 -6.34 18.91 -1.27
CA VAL A 53 -6.87 18.73 0.10
C VAL A 53 -5.78 18.95 1.15
N VAL A 54 -4.58 18.42 0.93
CA VAL A 54 -3.44 18.61 1.84
C VAL A 54 -3.02 20.08 1.89
N ASP A 55 -2.97 20.76 0.75
CA ASP A 55 -2.64 22.19 0.64
C ASP A 55 -3.70 23.07 1.34
N ASP A 56 -4.99 22.78 1.12
CA ASP A 56 -6.12 23.47 1.75
C ASP A 56 -6.05 23.36 3.28
N ARG A 57 -5.91 22.15 3.81
CA ARG A 57 -5.80 21.92 5.27
C ARG A 57 -4.58 22.59 5.88
N ALA A 58 -3.46 22.65 5.15
CA ALA A 58 -2.27 23.37 5.60
C ALA A 58 -2.52 24.89 5.65
N SER A 59 -3.19 25.45 4.65
CA SER A 59 -3.53 26.89 4.60
C SER A 59 -4.45 27.30 5.76
N ARG A 60 -5.35 26.41 6.18
CA ARG A 60 -6.23 26.58 7.35
C ARG A 60 -5.55 26.22 8.67
N HIS A 61 -4.26 25.86 8.66
CA HIS A 61 -3.49 25.46 9.85
C HIS A 61 -4.09 24.26 10.61
N GLU A 62 -4.86 23.40 9.94
CA GLU A 62 -5.48 22.19 10.52
C GLU A 62 -4.50 21.03 10.65
N ILE A 63 -3.39 21.10 9.93
CA ILE A 63 -2.31 20.11 9.93
C ILE A 63 -0.99 20.80 10.19
N ASN A 64 -0.08 20.09 10.84
CA ASN A 64 1.26 20.59 11.08
C ASN A 64 2.16 20.39 9.84
N ARG A 65 3.31 21.07 9.85
CA ARG A 65 4.27 21.05 8.74
C ARG A 65 4.85 19.67 8.45
N SER A 66 5.07 18.83 9.47
CA SER A 66 5.60 17.47 9.27
C SER A 66 4.58 16.59 8.55
N TYR A 67 3.31 16.66 8.94
CA TYR A 67 2.19 15.98 8.27
C TYR A 67 2.06 16.45 6.83
N TYR A 68 2.07 17.76 6.58
CA TYR A 68 2.02 18.32 5.22
C TYR A 68 3.13 17.75 4.33
N ARG A 69 4.37 17.79 4.83
CA ARG A 69 5.54 17.31 4.08
C ARG A 69 5.45 15.81 3.81
N ARG A 70 5.12 15.00 4.82
CA ARG A 70 4.98 13.54 4.71
C ARG A 70 3.92 13.16 3.67
N ASN A 71 2.74 13.77 3.72
CA ASN A 71 1.65 13.45 2.80
C ASN A 71 1.93 13.95 1.36
N SER A 72 2.45 15.17 1.20
CA SER A 72 2.83 15.69 -0.13
C SER A 72 3.92 14.82 -0.77
N ASN A 73 4.89 14.38 0.03
CA ASN A 73 5.93 13.46 -0.43
C ASN A 73 5.38 12.07 -0.80
N ARG A 74 4.43 11.55 -0.02
CA ARG A 74 3.73 10.30 -0.34
C ARG A 74 3.00 10.39 -1.68
N ILE A 75 2.24 11.46 -1.90
CA ILE A 75 1.51 11.69 -3.16
C ILE A 75 2.48 11.73 -4.35
N ARG A 76 3.63 12.41 -4.21
CA ARG A 76 4.68 12.40 -5.25
C ARG A 76 5.25 11.00 -5.49
N ALA A 77 5.48 10.22 -4.43
CA ALA A 77 6.00 8.86 -4.57
C ALA A 77 5.02 7.94 -5.30
N LEU A 78 3.72 8.04 -4.98
CA LEU A 78 2.65 7.32 -5.66
C LEU A 78 2.56 7.71 -7.14
N ARG A 79 2.59 9.01 -7.46
CA ARG A 79 2.59 9.50 -8.84
C ARG A 79 3.76 8.93 -9.65
N GLN A 80 4.98 8.98 -9.09
CA GLN A 80 6.17 8.45 -9.76
C GLN A 80 6.08 6.95 -10.01
N MET A 81 5.56 6.18 -9.04
CA MET A 81 5.37 4.74 -9.22
C MET A 81 4.30 4.43 -10.27
N ALA A 82 3.18 5.16 -10.27
CA ALA A 82 2.12 4.97 -11.25
C ALA A 82 2.61 5.21 -12.68
N ILE A 83 3.33 6.31 -12.90
CA ILE A 83 3.93 6.61 -14.21
C ILE A 83 4.91 5.51 -14.61
N ARG A 84 5.80 5.09 -13.70
CA ARG A 84 6.77 4.02 -13.96
C ARG A 84 6.10 2.72 -14.40
N ILE A 85 5.04 2.28 -13.71
CA ILE A 85 4.33 1.03 -14.06
C ILE A 85 3.81 1.11 -15.50
N VAL A 86 3.27 2.24 -15.90
CA VAL A 86 2.68 2.42 -17.23
C VAL A 86 3.76 2.48 -18.30
N GLU A 87 4.86 3.17 -18.03
CA GLU A 87 6.04 3.21 -18.91
C GLU A 87 6.67 1.83 -19.08
N GLU A 88 6.76 1.03 -18.00
CA GLU A 88 7.38 -0.29 -18.03
C GLU A 88 6.47 -1.36 -18.69
N THR A 89 5.16 -1.28 -18.47
CA THR A 89 4.21 -2.30 -18.94
C THR A 89 3.55 -1.95 -20.27
N GLY A 90 3.49 -0.67 -20.63
CA GLY A 90 2.71 -0.17 -21.77
C GLY A 90 1.20 -0.35 -21.61
N ASN A 91 0.71 -0.69 -20.41
CA ASN A 91 -0.69 -0.98 -20.15
C ASN A 91 -1.34 0.13 -19.31
N ASP A 92 -2.58 0.50 -19.64
CA ASP A 92 -3.41 1.39 -18.82
C ASP A 92 -4.01 0.67 -17.60
N TYR A 93 -3.31 -0.33 -17.08
CA TYR A 93 -3.71 -1.04 -15.87
C TYR A 93 -2.82 -0.59 -14.73
N LEU A 94 -3.44 -0.15 -13.64
CA LEU A 94 -2.76 0.26 -12.43
C LEU A 94 -3.33 -0.50 -11.23
N PRO A 95 -2.50 -1.23 -10.46
CA PRO A 95 -2.97 -1.86 -9.24
C PRO A 95 -3.31 -0.80 -8.18
N GLU A 96 -4.02 -1.20 -7.14
CA GLU A 96 -4.22 -0.35 -5.97
C GLU A 96 -2.88 -0.10 -5.27
N LEU A 97 -2.35 1.12 -5.40
CA LEU A 97 -1.04 1.50 -4.88
C LEU A 97 -1.12 2.02 -3.45
N GLU A 98 -0.20 1.54 -2.61
CA GLU A 98 0.02 2.01 -1.25
C GLU A 98 1.47 2.45 -1.07
N ALA A 99 1.66 3.55 -0.33
CA ALA A 99 2.98 4.12 -0.06
C ALA A 99 3.16 4.36 1.44
N ALA A 100 4.13 3.67 2.03
CA ALA A 100 4.43 3.78 3.46
C ALA A 100 5.89 4.12 3.72
N ALA A 101 6.13 5.04 4.66
CA ALA A 101 7.43 5.18 5.29
C ALA A 101 7.67 4.01 6.27
N PRO A 102 8.93 3.70 6.66
CA PRO A 102 9.24 2.60 7.58
C PRO A 102 8.44 2.63 8.89
N ASP A 103 8.22 3.82 9.46
CA ASP A 103 7.48 4.03 10.71
C ASP A 103 5.97 3.82 10.57
N GLU A 104 5.48 3.72 9.33
CA GLU A 104 4.05 3.56 8.99
C GLU A 104 3.68 2.11 8.66
N PHE A 105 4.64 1.19 8.65
CA PHE A 105 4.39 -0.22 8.29
C PHE A 105 3.36 -0.90 9.20
N LYS A 106 3.28 -0.48 10.46
CA LYS A 106 2.25 -0.95 11.41
C LYS A 106 0.82 -0.62 10.99
N ASN A 107 0.63 0.31 10.04
CA ASN A 107 -0.69 0.64 9.51
C ASN A 107 -1.10 -0.32 8.37
N LEU A 108 -0.11 -0.95 7.71
CA LEU A 108 -0.33 -1.87 6.59
C LEU A 108 -0.25 -3.34 7.03
N PHE A 109 0.55 -3.63 8.04
CA PHE A 109 0.86 -4.99 8.48
C PHE A 109 0.64 -5.12 9.98
N GLU A 110 -0.10 -6.16 10.37
CA GLU A 110 -0.25 -6.54 11.79
C GLU A 110 1.11 -6.80 12.45
N SER A 111 2.00 -7.49 11.71
CA SER A 111 3.39 -7.72 12.08
C SER A 111 4.32 -7.07 11.05
N PRO A 112 4.83 -5.85 11.31
CA PRO A 112 5.65 -5.10 10.36
C PRO A 112 6.89 -5.87 9.90
N PRO A 113 7.01 -6.18 8.60
CA PRO A 113 8.19 -6.84 8.08
C PRO A 113 9.38 -5.86 8.01
N LYS A 114 10.62 -6.38 8.07
CA LYS A 114 11.82 -5.54 8.02
C LYS A 114 12.07 -5.08 6.58
N PRO A 115 12.07 -3.77 6.28
CA PRO A 115 12.15 -3.27 4.90
C PRO A 115 13.44 -3.65 4.16
N GLY A 116 14.55 -3.87 4.88
CA GLY A 116 15.85 -4.18 4.28
C GLY A 116 15.94 -5.52 3.56
N THR A 117 14.91 -6.37 3.64
CA THR A 117 14.89 -7.68 2.98
C THR A 117 14.03 -7.71 1.72
N PHE A 118 13.34 -6.62 1.36
CA PHE A 118 12.37 -6.66 0.27
C PHE A 118 13.03 -6.61 -1.11
N GLN A 119 12.52 -7.43 -2.01
CA GLN A 119 12.81 -7.43 -3.43
C GLN A 119 11.53 -7.11 -4.22
N PRO A 120 11.61 -6.30 -5.29
CA PRO A 120 10.46 -6.06 -6.15
C PRO A 120 9.82 -7.39 -6.60
N GLY A 121 8.50 -7.48 -6.45
CA GLY A 121 7.72 -8.70 -6.69
C GLY A 121 7.43 -9.54 -5.45
N ASP A 122 8.12 -9.31 -4.32
CA ASP A 122 7.85 -10.01 -3.06
C ASP A 122 6.40 -9.81 -2.62
N VAL A 123 5.74 -10.90 -2.24
CA VAL A 123 4.38 -10.85 -1.68
C VAL A 123 4.45 -10.96 -0.16
N LEU A 124 3.90 -9.96 0.52
CA LEU A 124 3.88 -9.80 1.96
C LEU A 124 2.48 -10.12 2.49
N ASN A 125 2.41 -11.06 3.43
CA ASN A 125 1.19 -11.51 4.11
C ASN A 125 0.03 -11.90 3.16
N ASN A 126 0.34 -12.33 1.93
CA ASN A 126 -0.64 -12.60 0.88
C ASN A 126 -1.57 -11.40 0.56
N THR A 127 -1.19 -10.16 0.90
CA THR A 127 -2.05 -8.98 0.72
C THR A 127 -1.38 -7.90 -0.13
N PHE A 128 -0.08 -7.73 0.02
CA PHE A 128 0.67 -6.68 -0.66
C PHE A 128 1.82 -7.27 -1.48
N ARG A 129 1.98 -6.80 -2.71
CA ARG A 129 3.15 -7.05 -3.55
C ARG A 129 4.06 -5.84 -3.47
N PHE A 130 5.30 -6.01 -3.07
CA PHE A 130 6.27 -4.92 -3.04
C PHE A 130 6.70 -4.54 -4.46
N LEU A 131 6.63 -3.24 -4.77
CA LEU A 131 6.96 -2.71 -6.11
C LEU A 131 8.34 -2.05 -6.15
N GLY A 132 8.82 -1.55 -5.01
CA GLY A 132 10.12 -0.91 -4.91
C GLY A 132 10.12 0.30 -3.98
N MET A 133 11.20 1.06 -4.03
CA MET A 133 11.38 2.27 -3.24
C MET A 133 11.36 3.52 -4.11
N VAL A 134 10.80 4.59 -3.58
CA VAL A 134 10.84 5.91 -4.21
C VAL A 134 11.35 6.95 -3.20
N ARG A 135 12.28 7.80 -3.64
CA ARG A 135 12.76 8.95 -2.85
C ARG A 135 12.03 10.21 -3.27
N ALA A 136 11.13 10.68 -2.42
CA ALA A 136 10.43 11.95 -2.58
C ALA A 136 10.61 12.76 -1.29
N GLY A 137 11.77 13.40 -1.09
CA GLY A 137 12.12 14.05 0.18
C GLY A 137 12.43 13.10 1.36
N GLU A 138 11.78 11.95 1.41
CA GLU A 138 12.11 10.78 2.25
C GLU A 138 11.88 9.48 1.45
N ILE A 139 12.21 8.33 2.04
CA ILE A 139 12.05 7.01 1.38
C ILE A 139 10.65 6.48 1.66
N PHE A 140 9.92 6.17 0.59
CA PHE A 140 8.68 5.40 0.64
C PHE A 140 8.89 4.02 0.04
N TYR A 141 8.26 3.03 0.67
CA TYR A 141 8.12 1.68 0.16
C TYR A 141 6.76 1.57 -0.49
N LEU A 142 6.75 1.16 -1.76
CA LEU A 142 5.57 1.15 -2.60
C LEU A 142 5.08 -0.29 -2.72
N PHE A 143 3.77 -0.46 -2.58
CA PHE A 143 3.10 -1.74 -2.61
C PHE A 143 1.92 -1.68 -3.57
N ALA A 144 1.63 -2.79 -4.23
CA ALA A 144 0.34 -3.05 -4.86
C ALA A 144 -0.48 -3.94 -3.92
N ARG A 145 -1.76 -3.64 -3.70
CA ARG A 145 -2.67 -4.62 -3.11
C ARG A 145 -2.95 -5.72 -4.12
N LEU A 146 -2.92 -6.96 -3.66
CA LEU A 146 -3.32 -8.10 -4.46
C LEU A 146 -4.85 -8.11 -4.58
N ASP A 147 -5.34 -8.38 -5.78
CA ASP A 147 -6.77 -8.57 -5.98
C ASP A 147 -7.27 -9.88 -5.32
N PRO A 148 -8.58 -10.03 -5.06
CA PRO A 148 -9.10 -11.23 -4.41
C PRO A 148 -8.77 -12.56 -5.12
N TYR A 149 -8.57 -12.53 -6.44
CA TYR A 149 -8.26 -13.73 -7.22
C TYR A 149 -6.79 -14.13 -7.08
N GLU A 150 -5.87 -13.16 -7.14
CA GLU A 150 -4.45 -13.35 -6.86
C GLU A 150 -4.24 -13.89 -5.43
N GLN A 151 -4.98 -13.34 -4.45
CA GLN A 151 -4.92 -13.82 -3.07
C GLN A 151 -5.39 -15.27 -2.95
N ALA A 152 -6.54 -15.61 -3.55
CA ALA A 152 -7.09 -16.96 -3.52
C ALA A 152 -6.14 -17.98 -4.18
N GLU A 153 -5.52 -17.61 -5.30
CA GLU A 153 -4.55 -18.44 -5.98
C GLU A 153 -3.30 -18.71 -5.12
N LEU A 154 -2.76 -17.68 -4.47
CA LEU A 154 -1.61 -17.84 -3.56
C LEU A 154 -1.95 -18.72 -2.36
N MET A 155 -3.13 -18.54 -1.76
CA MET A 155 -3.60 -19.39 -0.66
C MET A 155 -3.78 -20.84 -1.09
N GLN A 156 -4.30 -21.09 -2.29
CA GLN A 156 -4.45 -22.44 -2.83
C GLN A 156 -3.08 -23.10 -3.05
N ARG A 157 -2.15 -22.39 -3.71
CA ARG A 157 -0.77 -22.87 -3.91
C ARG A 157 -0.04 -23.18 -2.60
N GLN A 158 -0.31 -22.43 -1.53
CA GLN A 158 0.26 -22.71 -0.20
C GLN A 158 -0.33 -23.97 0.44
N LYS A 159 -1.64 -24.20 0.30
CA LYS A 159 -2.30 -25.42 0.78
C LYS A 159 -1.77 -26.66 0.07
N ASP A 160 -1.64 -26.59 -1.26
CA ASP A 160 -1.18 -27.72 -2.08
C ASP A 160 0.26 -28.12 -1.70
N LYS A 161 1.16 -27.14 -1.55
CA LYS A 161 2.54 -27.38 -1.08
C LYS A 161 2.62 -27.94 0.34
N GLY A 162 1.66 -27.60 1.21
CA GLY A 162 1.57 -28.13 2.57
C GLY A 162 1.18 -29.62 2.57
N ASN A 163 0.26 -30.01 1.68
CA ASN A 163 -0.19 -31.40 1.55
C ASN A 163 0.89 -32.32 0.96
N ASP A 164 1.64 -31.85 -0.04
CA ASP A 164 2.74 -32.62 -0.64
C ASP A 164 3.84 -32.94 0.39
N ARG A 165 4.12 -31.99 1.30
CA ARG A 165 5.14 -32.17 2.34
C ARG A 165 4.69 -33.17 3.41
N ALA A 166 3.41 -33.21 3.75
CA ALA A 166 2.85 -34.14 4.74
C ALA A 166 2.80 -35.60 4.23
N GLN A 167 2.64 -35.83 2.93
CA GLN A 167 2.71 -37.18 2.34
C GLN A 167 4.14 -37.70 2.20
N SER A 168 5.15 -36.83 2.06
CA SER A 168 6.55 -37.26 1.92
C SER A 168 7.20 -37.76 3.22
N THR A 169 6.64 -37.46 4.40
CA THR A 169 7.15 -37.93 5.71
C THR A 169 6.52 -39.24 6.22
N GLY A 170 5.56 -39.82 5.49
CA GLY A 170 4.83 -41.03 5.91
C GLY A 170 5.27 -42.35 5.27
N ALA A 171 6.19 -42.35 4.29
CA ALA A 171 6.47 -43.51 3.45
C ALA A 171 7.79 -44.26 3.77
N GLU A 172 8.53 -43.89 4.82
CA GLU A 172 9.81 -44.52 5.18
C GLU A 172 9.82 -45.05 6.63
N ALA A 173 8.75 -45.76 7.04
CA ALA A 173 8.73 -46.47 8.33
C ALA A 173 8.01 -47.83 8.28
N ALA A 174 7.86 -48.43 7.09
CA ALA A 174 7.18 -49.72 6.95
C ALA A 174 7.91 -50.64 5.97
N LYS A 175 9.10 -51.10 6.34
CA LYS A 175 9.73 -52.33 5.82
C LYS A 175 10.89 -52.71 6.74
N THR A 176 10.59 -53.40 7.84
CA THR A 176 11.33 -54.54 8.40
C THR A 176 10.63 -54.96 9.71
N SER A 177 9.70 -55.91 9.63
CA SER A 177 9.32 -56.69 10.81
C SER A 177 9.12 -58.14 10.41
N THR A 178 10.13 -58.93 10.76
CA THR A 178 10.14 -60.39 10.79
C THR A 178 9.03 -60.89 11.73
N PRO A 179 8.25 -61.92 11.37
CA PRO A 179 7.21 -62.45 12.26
C PRO A 179 7.84 -63.29 13.39
N PRO A 180 7.40 -63.15 14.66
CA PRO A 180 7.82 -64.01 15.75
C PRO A 180 7.02 -65.33 15.78
N PRO A 181 7.60 -66.43 16.31
CA PRO A 181 6.91 -67.71 16.42
C PRO A 181 5.91 -67.73 17.58
N ALA A 182 4.85 -68.50 17.39
CA ALA A 182 3.78 -68.74 18.33
C ALA A 182 4.24 -69.45 19.62
N PRO A 183 3.52 -69.23 20.74
CA PRO A 183 3.32 -70.28 21.71
C PRO A 183 1.84 -70.58 21.98
N ALA A 184 1.59 -71.88 22.11
CA ALA A 184 0.34 -72.48 22.58
C ALA A 184 0.21 -72.35 24.11
N ASN A 185 -0.99 -71.99 24.58
CA ASN A 185 -1.80 -72.75 25.55
C ASN A 185 -2.84 -71.87 26.25
N ALA A 186 -4.08 -72.38 26.21
CA ALA A 186 -5.26 -72.23 27.08
C ALA A 186 -5.28 -71.13 28.16
N VAL A 187 -6.42 -70.44 28.30
CA VAL A 187 -7.53 -70.86 29.19
C VAL A 187 -8.74 -69.92 28.99
N ASP A 188 -9.89 -70.57 28.98
CA ASP A 188 -11.27 -70.10 28.89
C ASP A 188 -11.66 -69.16 30.04
N THR A 189 -12.32 -68.02 29.76
CA THR A 189 -13.28 -67.43 30.71
C THR A 189 -14.26 -66.47 30.04
N THR A 190 -15.52 -66.89 30.09
CA THR A 190 -16.76 -66.32 29.58
C THR A 190 -17.17 -65.01 30.29
N ARG A 191 -18.01 -64.21 29.57
CA ARG A 191 -19.18 -63.40 30.04
C ARG A 191 -19.02 -61.86 30.09
N PRO A 192 -20.11 -61.06 30.01
CA PRO A 192 -21.01 -60.88 28.87
C PRO A 192 -21.14 -59.40 28.39
N ARG A 193 -21.68 -59.33 27.18
CA ARG A 193 -22.26 -58.19 26.44
C ARG A 193 -23.29 -57.39 27.25
N ARG A 194 -23.14 -56.06 27.31
CA ARG A 194 -24.24 -55.14 27.67
C ARG A 194 -24.57 -54.27 26.47
N VAL A 195 -25.78 -54.48 25.95
CA VAL A 195 -26.47 -53.63 24.98
C VAL A 195 -27.20 -52.56 25.77
N SER A 196 -27.16 -51.32 25.30
CA SER A 196 -28.20 -50.35 25.63
C SER A 196 -28.37 -49.38 24.47
N VAL A 197 -29.56 -49.48 23.87
CA VAL A 197 -30.32 -48.57 23.02
C VAL A 197 -31.68 -48.49 23.75
N PRO A 198 -32.50 -47.43 23.69
CA PRO A 198 -32.53 -46.30 22.75
C PRO A 198 -32.12 -44.94 23.31
#